data_AF-A0A7W1NJE7-F1
#
_entry.id   AF-A0A7W1NJE7-F1
#
_cell.length_a   1.000
_cell.length_b   1.000
_cell.length_c   1.000
_cell.angle_alpha   90.00
_cell.angle_beta   90.00
_cell.angle_gamma   90.00
#
_symmetry.space_group_name_H-M   'P 1'
#
loop_
_entity.id
_entity.type
_entity.pdbx_description
1 polymer ?
#
loop_
_entity_poly.entity_id
_entity_poly.type
_entity_poly.pdbx_seq_one_letter_code
_entity_poly.pdbx_strand_id
1 'polypeptide(L)'
;MTDRRPNKKPEIVEKSFTDPAGIPRVSLLPKGETDGSMGIPVSLDISSLYSHMPTDWLRDFTVALHAQGLIKPEDFFRPGASDRYKAAVLMVIRSDFLSIQALAKEESHVALKLSTIVQLGE
;
A
#
# COMPACT_ATOMS: atom_id res chain seq x y z
N MET A 1 21.98 -2.79 -47.73
CA MET A 1 20.63 -2.26 -47.46
C MET A 1 20.12 -2.91 -46.20
N THR A 2 20.24 -2.23 -45.05
CA THR A 2 19.73 -2.73 -43.76
C THR A 2 18.30 -2.25 -43.60
N ASP A 3 17.37 -3.19 -43.69
CA ASP A 3 15.93 -3.01 -43.57
C ASP A 3 15.58 -2.62 -42.11
N ARG A 4 15.57 -1.32 -41.81
CA ARG A 4 15.16 -0.79 -40.51
C ARG A 4 13.63 -0.78 -40.45
N ARG A 5 13.03 -1.91 -40.08
CA ARG A 5 11.61 -1.91 -39.73
C ARG A 5 11.38 -0.93 -38.57
N PRO A 6 10.36 -0.06 -38.63
CA PRO A 6 10.04 0.83 -37.53
C PRO A 6 9.65 -0.02 -36.32
N ASN A 7 10.39 0.13 -35.23
CA ASN A 7 10.12 -0.51 -33.95
C ASN A 7 8.80 0.06 -33.40
N LYS A 8 7.67 -0.57 -33.73
CA LYS A 8 6.34 -0.13 -33.28
C LYS A 8 6.26 -0.43 -31.79
N LYS A 9 6.37 0.61 -30.96
CA LYS A 9 6.20 0.48 -29.50
C LYS A 9 4.86 -0.21 -29.24
N PRO A 10 4.83 -1.23 -28.37
CA PRO A 10 3.59 -1.90 -28.01
C PRO A 10 2.62 -0.85 -27.42
N GLU A 11 1.38 -0.89 -27.87
CA GLU A 11 0.30 -0.06 -27.33
C GLU A 11 0.06 -0.47 -25.88
N ILE A 12 0.06 0.49 -24.95
CA ILE A 12 -0.10 0.23 -23.51
C ILE A 12 -1.56 0.54 -23.14
N VAL A 13 -2.19 -0.35 -22.39
CA VAL A 13 -3.57 -0.24 -21.88
C VAL A 13 -3.58 -0.34 -20.36
N GLU A 14 -4.48 0.41 -19.73
CA GLU A 14 -4.73 0.29 -18.30
C GLU A 14 -5.70 -0.85 -18.03
N LYS A 15 -5.39 -1.69 -17.06
CA LYS A 15 -6.25 -2.80 -16.65
C LYS A 15 -6.46 -2.77 -15.14
N SER A 16 -7.73 -2.76 -14.74
CA SER A 16 -8.13 -2.91 -13.35
C SER A 16 -8.25 -4.40 -13.00
N PHE A 17 -7.74 -4.78 -11.84
CA PHE A 17 -7.87 -6.13 -11.28
C PHE A 17 -7.94 -6.07 -9.75
N THR A 18 -8.37 -7.16 -9.13
CA THR A 18 -8.33 -7.31 -7.67
C THR A 18 -7.16 -8.22 -7.32
N ASP A 19 -6.29 -7.77 -6.42
CA ASP A 19 -5.15 -8.59 -5.97
C ASP A 19 -5.60 -9.76 -5.08
N PRO A 20 -4.72 -10.73 -4.75
CA PRO A 20 -5.07 -11.85 -3.88
C PRO A 20 -5.55 -11.45 -2.47
N ALA A 21 -5.26 -10.22 -2.03
CA ALA A 21 -5.73 -9.68 -0.75
C ALA A 21 -7.11 -9.00 -0.86
N GLY A 22 -7.74 -9.03 -2.03
CA GLY A 22 -9.05 -8.42 -2.27
C GLY A 22 -8.99 -6.90 -2.54
N ILE A 23 -7.80 -6.34 -2.77
CA ILE A 23 -7.60 -4.90 -2.93
C ILE A 23 -7.62 -4.55 -4.42
N PRO A 24 -8.42 -3.57 -4.85
CA PRO A 24 -8.46 -3.17 -6.24
C PRO A 24 -7.17 -2.45 -6.62
N ARG A 25 -6.62 -2.82 -7.78
CA ARG A 25 -5.40 -2.28 -8.36
C ARG A 25 -5.61 -1.95 -9.83
N VAL A 26 -4.76 -1.07 -10.33
CA VAL A 26 -4.67 -0.73 -11.76
C VAL A 26 -3.23 -0.93 -12.19
N SER A 27 -3.03 -1.50 -13.37
CA SER A 27 -1.70 -1.68 -13.95
C SER A 27 -1.69 -1.39 -15.46
N LEU A 28 -0.55 -0.88 -15.92
CA LEU A 28 -0.24 -0.64 -17.32
C LEU A 28 0.29 -1.93 -17.94
N LEU A 29 -0.39 -2.39 -18.99
CA LEU A 29 -0.08 -3.63 -19.69
C LEU A 29 0.09 -3.38 -21.19
N PRO A 30 0.98 -4.12 -21.87
CA PRO A 30 0.96 -4.20 -23.33
C PRO A 30 -0.39 -4.75 -23.82
N LYS A 31 -0.89 -4.21 -24.93
CA LYS A 31 -2.12 -4.70 -25.56
C LYS A 31 -2.00 -6.17 -25.94
N GLY A 32 -2.92 -6.99 -25.43
CA GLY A 32 -2.93 -8.44 -25.60
C GLY A 32 -2.48 -9.20 -24.36
N GLU A 33 -1.79 -8.53 -23.43
CA GLU A 33 -1.46 -9.11 -22.13
C GLU A 33 -2.69 -9.07 -21.22
N THR A 34 -2.91 -10.15 -20.46
CA THR A 34 -4.11 -10.28 -19.63
C THR A 34 -3.80 -10.36 -18.15
N ASP A 35 -2.57 -10.72 -17.77
CA ASP A 35 -2.21 -10.81 -16.37
C ASP A 35 -1.94 -9.41 -15.80
N GLY A 36 -2.88 -8.93 -14.98
CA GLY A 36 -2.77 -7.65 -14.28
C GLY A 36 -1.57 -7.56 -13.34
N SER A 37 -1.12 -8.68 -12.79
CA SER A 37 -0.03 -8.72 -11.81
C SER A 37 1.35 -8.51 -12.43
N MET A 38 1.48 -8.76 -13.75
CA MET A 38 2.72 -8.60 -14.51
C MET A 38 2.91 -7.17 -15.06
N GLY A 39 1.93 -6.29 -14.84
CA GLY A 39 1.95 -4.92 -15.33
C GLY A 39 2.70 -3.95 -14.43
N ILE A 40 2.96 -2.75 -14.96
CA ILE A 40 3.50 -1.64 -14.15
C ILE A 40 2.35 -1.05 -13.33
N PRO A 41 2.42 -1.04 -11.98
CA PRO A 41 1.33 -0.56 -11.16
C PRO A 41 1.10 0.94 -11.36
N VAL A 42 -0.16 1.33 -11.45
CA VAL A 42 -0.59 2.74 -11.41
C VAL A 42 -0.98 3.05 -9.97
N SER A 43 -0.34 4.06 -9.39
CA SER A 43 -0.66 4.57 -8.06
C SER A 43 -0.50 6.08 -8.03
N LEU A 44 -1.25 6.73 -7.14
CA LEU A 44 -1.01 8.12 -6.79
C LEU A 44 0.35 8.28 -6.11
N ASP A 45 1.13 9.27 -6.58
CA ASP A 45 2.32 9.71 -5.87
C ASP A 45 1.93 10.60 -4.68
N ILE A 46 1.85 9.98 -3.51
CA ILE A 46 1.59 10.66 -2.23
C ILE A 46 2.88 11.02 -1.48
N SER A 47 4.04 10.63 -2.01
CA SER A 47 5.33 10.82 -1.33
C SER A 47 5.68 12.30 -1.15
N SER A 48 5.29 13.13 -2.10
CA SER A 48 5.46 14.59 -2.04
C SER A 48 4.65 15.24 -0.92
N LEU A 49 3.45 14.73 -0.63
CA LEU A 49 2.57 15.26 0.41
C LEU A 49 2.99 14.82 1.82
N TYR A 50 3.63 13.65 1.92
CA TYR A 50 3.98 12.98 3.18
C TYR A 50 5.47 12.64 3.24
N SER A 51 6.33 13.55 2.75
CA SER A 51 7.78 13.32 2.65
C SER A 51 8.49 13.12 3.98
N HIS A 52 7.86 13.53 5.08
CA HIS A 52 8.35 13.37 6.44
C HIS A 52 7.98 12.01 7.06
N MET A 53 7.13 11.22 6.40
CA MET A 53 6.67 9.94 6.91
C MET A 53 7.58 8.79 6.46
N PRO A 54 7.70 7.71 7.25
CA PRO A 54 8.46 6.52 6.85
C PRO A 54 7.93 5.89 5.56
N THR A 55 8.81 5.28 4.76
CA THR A 55 8.43 4.62 3.50
C THR A 55 7.42 3.50 3.71
N ASP A 56 7.52 2.75 4.80
CA ASP A 56 6.53 1.69 5.12
C ASP A 56 5.14 2.28 5.37
N TRP A 57 5.06 3.42 6.08
CA TRP A 57 3.80 4.11 6.30
C TRP A 57 3.18 4.60 4.98
N LEU A 58 4.01 5.16 4.08
CA LEU A 58 3.55 5.59 2.76
C LEU A 58 3.00 4.41 1.95
N ARG A 59 3.70 3.26 1.96
CA ARG A 59 3.24 2.03 1.30
C ARG A 59 1.88 1.61 1.83
N ASP A 60 1.75 1.52 3.15
CA ASP A 60 0.53 1.04 3.80
C ASP A 60 -0.63 2.02 3.59
N PHE A 61 -0.33 3.32 3.53
CA PHE A 61 -1.32 4.34 3.20
C PHE A 61 -1.77 4.28 1.74
N THR A 62 -0.86 4.06 0.78
CA THR A 62 -1.24 3.80 -0.62
C THR A 62 -2.18 2.59 -0.73
N VAL A 63 -1.88 1.50 -0.01
CA VAL A 63 -2.73 0.31 0.04
C VAL A 63 -4.11 0.63 0.63
N ALA A 64 -4.16 1.42 1.71
CA ALA A 64 -5.42 1.84 2.31
C ALA A 64 -6.26 2.71 1.37
N LEU A 65 -5.64 3.63 0.63
CA LEU A 65 -6.33 4.43 -0.40
C LEU A 65 -6.92 3.55 -1.50
N HIS A 66 -6.15 2.57 -1.98
CA HIS A 66 -6.62 1.61 -2.97
C HIS A 66 -7.81 0.79 -2.45
N ALA A 67 -7.76 0.31 -1.21
CA ALA A 67 -8.87 -0.41 -0.59
C ALA A 67 -10.17 0.42 -0.51
N GLN A 68 -10.05 1.76 -0.43
CA GLN A 68 -11.19 2.68 -0.49
C GLN A 68 -11.61 3.09 -1.91
N GLY A 69 -10.95 2.55 -2.94
CA GLY A 69 -11.21 2.87 -4.35
C GLY A 69 -10.68 4.25 -4.77
N LEU A 70 -9.67 4.75 -4.08
CA LEU A 70 -8.94 5.99 -4.40
C LEU A 70 -7.59 5.61 -5.03
N ILE A 71 -7.59 5.29 -6.32
CA ILE A 71 -6.41 4.75 -7.02
C ILE A 71 -5.79 5.81 -7.93
N LYS A 72 -6.64 6.60 -8.59
CA LYS A 72 -6.25 7.65 -9.54
C LYS A 72 -6.63 9.04 -9.02
N PRO A 73 -5.98 10.11 -9.51
CA PRO A 73 -6.35 11.48 -9.18
C PRO A 73 -7.84 11.79 -9.42
N GLU A 74 -8.43 11.23 -10.47
CA GLU A 74 -9.84 11.41 -10.82
C GLU A 74 -10.80 10.89 -9.73
N ASP A 75 -10.39 9.87 -8.98
CA ASP A 75 -11.24 9.24 -7.95
C ASP A 75 -11.51 10.21 -6.78
N PHE A 76 -10.63 11.19 -6.56
CA PHE A 76 -10.74 12.20 -5.51
C PHE A 76 -11.81 13.26 -5.78
N PHE A 77 -12.27 13.36 -7.03
CA PHE A 77 -13.35 14.26 -7.43
C PHE A 77 -14.73 13.60 -7.34
N ARG A 78 -14.80 12.29 -7.04
CA ARG A 78 -16.08 11.57 -6.91
C ARG A 78 -16.78 11.91 -5.60
N PRO A 79 -18.12 11.85 -5.54
CA PRO A 79 -18.87 11.99 -4.29
C PRO A 79 -18.36 11.03 -3.21
N GLY A 80 -18.27 11.51 -1.97
CA GLY A 80 -17.77 10.71 -0.84
C GLY A 80 -16.27 10.42 -0.86
N ALA A 81 -15.48 11.04 -1.74
CA ALA A 81 -14.02 10.87 -1.75
C ALA A 81 -13.37 11.34 -0.44
N SER A 82 -13.86 12.44 0.16
CA SER A 82 -13.33 12.93 1.45
C SER A 82 -13.49 11.90 2.57
N ASP A 83 -14.65 11.23 2.65
CA ASP A 83 -14.91 10.26 3.71
C ASP A 83 -14.11 8.97 3.50
N ARG A 84 -13.97 8.55 2.24
CA ARG A 84 -13.07 7.45 1.84
C ARG A 84 -11.61 7.75 2.17
N TYR A 85 -11.17 8.98 1.93
CA TYR A 85 -9.82 9.42 2.27
C TYR A 85 -9.60 9.36 3.79
N LYS A 86 -10.53 9.92 4.58
CA LYS A 86 -10.47 9.83 6.05
C LYS A 86 -10.45 8.39 6.53
N ALA A 87 -11.26 7.51 5.95
CA ALA A 87 -11.27 6.09 6.27
C ALA A 87 -9.91 5.44 6.01
N ALA A 88 -9.27 5.72 4.87
CA ALA A 88 -7.93 5.23 4.55
C ALA A 88 -6.89 5.70 5.59
N VAL A 89 -6.91 6.98 5.96
CA VAL A 89 -6.00 7.51 7.00
C VAL A 89 -6.21 6.81 8.34
N LEU A 90 -7.47 6.66 8.77
CA LEU A 90 -7.81 6.00 10.03
C LEU A 90 -7.40 4.52 10.06
N MET A 91 -7.44 3.83 8.91
CA MET A 91 -6.97 2.44 8.81
C MET A 91 -5.48 2.32 9.15
N VAL A 92 -4.64 3.22 8.60
CA VAL A 92 -3.19 3.20 8.85
C VAL A 92 -2.90 3.57 10.29
N ILE A 93 -3.51 4.64 10.82
CA ILE A 93 -3.34 5.06 12.22
C ILE A 93 -3.73 3.93 13.18
N ARG A 94 -4.82 3.22 12.90
CA ARG A 94 -5.27 2.08 13.71
C ARG A 94 -4.25 0.94 13.66
N SER A 95 -3.70 0.65 12.48
CA SER A 95 -2.67 -0.39 12.31
C SER A 95 -1.41 -0.06 13.14
N ASP A 96 -0.92 1.18 13.04
CA ASP A 96 0.25 1.64 13.79
C ASP A 96 0.00 1.57 15.30
N PHE A 97 -1.16 2.07 15.76
CA PHE A 97 -1.54 2.02 17.17
C PHE A 97 -1.54 0.60 17.72
N LEU A 98 -2.14 -0.35 16.99
CA LEU A 98 -2.18 -1.75 17.38
C LEU A 98 -0.78 -2.38 17.40
N SER A 99 0.07 -2.02 16.46
CA SER A 99 1.46 -2.50 16.39
C SER A 99 2.28 -2.02 17.58
N ILE A 100 2.17 -0.73 17.94
CA ILE A 100 2.81 -0.16 19.14
C ILE A 100 2.28 -0.83 20.41
N GLN A 101 0.96 -1.04 20.49
CA GLN A 101 0.36 -1.72 21.64
C GLN A 101 0.86 -3.17 21.78
N ALA A 102 1.04 -3.89 20.67
CA ALA A 102 1.58 -5.24 20.66
C ALA A 102 3.03 -5.28 21.16
N LEU A 103 3.89 -4.38 20.66
CA LEU A 103 5.27 -4.25 21.10
C LEU A 103 5.38 -3.92 22.59
N ALA A 104 4.59 -2.96 23.07
CA ALA A 104 4.59 -2.58 24.49
C ALA A 104 4.18 -3.73 25.42
N LYS A 105 3.23 -4.57 24.98
CA LYS A 105 2.84 -5.78 25.73
C LYS A 105 3.94 -6.81 25.77
N GLU A 106 4.63 -7.04 24.65
CA GLU A 106 5.74 -7.99 24.57
C GLU A 106 6.90 -7.58 25.48
N GLU A 107 7.30 -6.31 25.45
CA GLU A 107 8.34 -5.77 26.34
C GLU A 107 7.95 -5.90 27.82
N SER A 108 6.69 -5.61 28.16
CA SER A 108 6.18 -5.77 29.54
C SER A 108 6.26 -7.24 30.00
N HIS A 109 5.94 -8.19 29.13
CA HIS A 109 6.03 -9.63 29.43
C HIS A 109 7.47 -10.10 29.61
N VAL A 110 8.41 -9.60 28.81
CA VAL A 110 9.85 -9.92 28.94
C VAL A 110 10.42 -9.35 30.23
N ALA A 111 10.09 -8.10 30.56
CA ALA A 111 10.53 -7.45 31.80
C ALA A 111 10.04 -8.20 33.05
N LEU A 112 8.77 -8.64 33.06
CA LEU A 112 8.22 -9.46 34.14
C LEU A 112 8.97 -10.80 34.26
N LYS A 113 9.20 -11.50 33.15
CA LYS A 113 9.89 -12.80 33.15
C LYS A 113 11.32 -12.70 33.68
N LEU A 114 12.06 -11.65 33.33
CA LEU A 114 13.42 -11.41 33.83
C LEU A 114 13.42 -11.10 35.33
N SER A 115 12.47 -10.31 35.83
CA SER A 115 12.35 -10.02 37.26
C SER A 115 12.04 -11.27 38.10
N THR A 116 11.22 -12.20 37.59
CA THR A 116 10.92 -13.46 38.26
C THR A 116 12.12 -14.42 38.28
N ILE A 117 12.94 -14.45 37.23
CA ILE A 117 14.16 -15.28 37.20
C ILE A 117 15.18 -14.78 38.23
N VAL A 118 15.34 -13.46 38.39
CA VAL A 118 16.23 -12.88 39.39
C VAL A 118 15.78 -13.22 40.82
N GLN A 119 14.46 -13.21 41.10
CA GLN A 119 13.93 -13.56 42.43
C GLN A 119 14.02 -15.06 42.79
N LEU A 120 14.16 -15.95 41.81
CA LEU A 120 14.28 -17.40 42.03
C LEU A 120 15.74 -17.89 42.09
N GLY A 121 16.69 -16.99 41.86
CA GLY A 121 18.13 -17.25 41.89
C GLY A 121 18.85 -16.80 43.17
N GLU A 122 18.11 -16.25 44.14
CA GLU A 122 18.54 -15.97 45.52
C GLU A 122 17.97 -17.02 46.49
#